data_AF-A0A969I768-F1
#
_entry.id   AF-A0A969I768-F1
#
_cell.length_a   1.000
_cell.length_b   1.000
_cell.length_c   1.000
_cell.angle_alpha   90.00
_cell.angle_beta   90.00
_cell.angle_gamma   90.00
#
_symmetry.space_group_name_H-M   'P 1'
#
loop_
_entity.id
_entity.type
_entity.pdbx_description
1 polymer ?
#
loop_
_entity_poly.entity_id
_entity_poly.type
_entity_poly.pdbx_seq_one_letter_code
_entity_poly.pdbx_strand_id
1 'polypeptide(L)'
;LLYSLFCWWQFGDPLAFVHAQAAWGRSQGFALADWWQVLMYVLIGVPNYDAGRIVTWGQPLAVLAIAALGIALWHGRERLGAIAPRLGCLLVVLLWLLGGDPFLTLAMVWGGAALLWYTRRELGLLLSLYGWVNWGLILSAGRSDSSERLVYSSVALAIAFGVWLARHPRWGRPLCAFMALLLVTLAIRFAQQLWVA
;
A
#
# COMPACT_ATOMS: atom_id res chain seq x y z
N LEU A 1 -26.14 1.60 -12.31
CA LEU A 1 -27.46 1.61 -12.99
C LEU A 1 -27.31 1.44 -14.50
N LEU A 2 -26.62 2.33 -15.23
CA LEU A 2 -26.42 2.16 -16.68
C LEU A 2 -25.68 0.87 -17.05
N TYR A 3 -24.63 0.52 -16.31
CA TYR A 3 -23.93 -0.75 -16.54
C TYR A 3 -24.79 -1.98 -16.22
N SER A 4 -25.61 -1.91 -15.17
CA SER A 4 -26.57 -2.95 -14.84
C SER A 4 -27.62 -3.14 -15.94
N LEU A 5 -28.11 -2.06 -16.56
CA LEU A 5 -28.99 -2.11 -17.73
C LEU A 5 -28.30 -2.73 -18.95
N PHE A 6 -27.04 -2.35 -19.20
CA PHE A 6 -26.24 -2.99 -20.25
C PHE A 6 -26.09 -4.50 -20.00
N CYS A 7 -25.75 -4.90 -18.77
CA CYS A 7 -25.63 -6.31 -18.42
C CYS A 7 -26.96 -7.07 -18.58
N TRP A 8 -28.07 -6.43 -18.22
CA TRP A 8 -29.39 -7.00 -18.44
C TRP A 8 -29.69 -7.19 -19.93
N TRP A 9 -29.44 -6.17 -20.76
CA TRP A 9 -29.69 -6.25 -22.21
C TRP A 9 -28.79 -7.27 -22.91
N GLN A 10 -27.51 -7.34 -22.54
CA GLN A 10 -26.53 -8.20 -23.21
C GLN A 10 -26.52 -9.65 -22.68
N PHE A 11 -26.70 -9.84 -21.37
CA PHE A 11 -26.53 -11.15 -20.70
C PHE A 11 -27.82 -11.67 -20.05
N GLY A 12 -28.92 -10.91 -20.08
CA GLY A 12 -30.16 -11.28 -19.41
C GLY A 12 -30.11 -11.15 -17.88
N ASP A 13 -28.99 -10.68 -17.33
CA ASP A 13 -28.75 -10.58 -15.89
C ASP A 13 -28.21 -9.18 -15.54
N PRO A 14 -28.98 -8.32 -14.84
CA PRO A 14 -28.55 -6.98 -14.46
C PRO A 14 -27.37 -6.95 -13.49
N LEU A 15 -27.07 -8.09 -12.85
CA LEU A 15 -25.97 -8.27 -11.90
C LEU A 15 -24.91 -9.25 -12.42
N ALA A 16 -24.85 -9.49 -13.74
CA ALA A 16 -23.88 -10.41 -14.36
C ALA A 16 -22.43 -10.13 -13.92
N PHE A 17 -22.07 -8.86 -13.71
CA PHE A 17 -20.75 -8.46 -13.23
C PHE A 17 -20.44 -8.90 -11.78
N VAL A 18 -21.45 -8.97 -10.91
CA VAL A 18 -21.32 -9.48 -9.54
C VAL A 18 -21.14 -11.00 -9.57
N HIS A 19 -21.95 -11.70 -10.36
CA HIS A 19 -21.84 -13.15 -10.50
C HIS A 19 -20.52 -13.58 -11.17
N ALA A 20 -20.03 -12.82 -12.15
CA ALA A 20 -18.72 -13.03 -12.74
C ALA A 20 -17.58 -12.87 -11.71
N GLN A 21 -17.69 -11.90 -10.79
CA GLN A 21 -16.74 -11.75 -9.69
C GLN A 21 -16.83 -12.88 -8.66
N ALA A 22 -18.01 -13.42 -8.41
CA ALA A 22 -18.20 -14.59 -7.54
C ALA A 22 -17.61 -15.87 -8.15
N ALA A 23 -17.70 -16.03 -9.47
CA ALA A 23 -17.13 -17.16 -10.21
C ALA A 23 -15.59 -17.22 -10.17
N TRP A 24 -14.91 -16.15 -9.75
CA TRP A 24 -13.46 -16.14 -9.55
C TRP A 24 -12.99 -16.90 -8.29
N GLY A 25 -13.89 -17.62 -7.60
CA GLY A 25 -13.51 -18.56 -6.53
C GLY A 25 -12.88 -17.89 -5.31
N ARG A 26 -13.15 -16.60 -5.09
CA ARG A 26 -12.54 -15.84 -4.00
C ARG A 26 -13.05 -16.35 -2.66
N SER A 27 -12.13 -16.88 -1.84
CA SER A 27 -12.40 -17.03 -0.41
C SER A 27 -12.63 -15.63 0.17
N GLN A 28 -13.66 -15.46 0.99
CA GLN A 28 -13.82 -14.25 1.81
C GLN A 28 -13.19 -14.50 3.17
N GLY A 29 -12.59 -13.47 3.77
CA GLY A 29 -11.95 -13.55 5.08
C GLY A 29 -10.52 -13.03 5.10
N PHE A 30 -9.86 -13.20 6.25
CA PHE A 30 -8.50 -12.73 6.44
C PHE A 30 -7.48 -13.75 5.95
N ALA A 31 -6.80 -13.43 4.84
CA ALA A 31 -5.77 -14.26 4.23
C ALA A 31 -4.41 -14.10 4.94
N LEU A 32 -4.28 -14.66 6.15
CA LEU A 32 -3.05 -14.55 6.95
C LEU A 32 -1.80 -15.04 6.19
N ALA A 33 -1.92 -16.12 5.42
CA ALA A 33 -0.83 -16.69 4.64
C ALA A 33 -0.32 -15.70 3.57
N ASP A 34 -1.24 -15.06 2.84
CA ASP A 34 -0.90 -14.06 1.82
C ASP A 34 -0.22 -12.84 2.45
N TRP A 35 -0.74 -12.32 3.56
CA TRP A 35 -0.11 -11.23 4.30
C TRP A 35 1.28 -11.58 4.81
N TRP A 36 1.47 -12.82 5.27
CA TRP A 36 2.78 -13.33 5.67
C TRP A 36 3.74 -13.40 4.48
N GLN A 37 3.29 -13.89 3.33
CA GLN A 37 4.07 -13.93 2.10
C GLN A 37 4.51 -12.54 1.66
N VAL A 38 3.60 -11.56 1.60
CA VAL A 38 3.92 -10.17 1.24
C VAL A 38 4.96 -9.59 2.21
N LEU A 39 4.83 -9.85 3.51
CA LEU A 39 5.82 -9.44 4.51
C LEU A 39 7.19 -10.07 4.25
N MET A 40 7.24 -11.38 3.99
CA MET A 40 8.50 -12.09 3.73
C MET A 40 9.15 -11.64 2.42
N TYR A 41 8.36 -11.36 1.38
CA TYR A 41 8.87 -10.82 0.12
C TYR A 41 9.60 -9.49 0.29
N VAL A 42 9.16 -8.66 1.24
CA VAL A 42 9.88 -7.42 1.58
C VAL A 42 11.11 -7.71 2.43
N LEU A 43 10.98 -8.52 3.49
CA LEU A 43 12.06 -8.72 4.47
C LEU A 43 13.22 -9.56 3.94
N ILE A 44 12.93 -10.69 3.28
CA ILE A 44 13.92 -11.67 2.85
C ILE A 44 13.98 -11.86 1.34
N GLY A 45 12.95 -11.45 0.60
CA GLY A 45 12.91 -11.56 -0.85
C GLY A 45 12.27 -12.83 -1.36
N VAL A 46 11.75 -12.75 -2.59
CA VAL A 46 11.09 -13.85 -3.31
C VAL A 46 11.99 -15.10 -3.38
N PRO A 47 13.28 -15.03 -3.77
CA PRO A 47 14.11 -16.22 -3.89
C PRO A 47 14.31 -16.98 -2.57
N ASN A 48 14.36 -16.26 -1.44
CA ASN A 48 14.55 -16.86 -0.13
C ASN A 48 13.25 -17.44 0.43
N TYR A 49 12.12 -16.78 0.19
CA TYR A 49 10.81 -17.28 0.59
C TYR A 49 10.45 -18.55 -0.18
N ASP A 50 10.61 -18.55 -1.51
CA ASP A 50 10.27 -19.68 -2.36
C ASP A 50 11.16 -20.91 -2.09
N ALA A 51 12.42 -20.69 -1.69
CA ALA A 51 13.33 -21.75 -1.29
C ALA A 51 13.08 -22.28 0.15
N GLY A 52 12.25 -21.61 0.95
CA GLY A 52 12.02 -21.94 2.36
C GLY A 52 13.25 -21.76 3.27
N ARG A 53 14.32 -21.12 2.77
CA ARG A 53 15.59 -20.89 3.47
C ARG A 53 16.32 -19.68 2.89
N ILE A 54 17.23 -19.09 3.67
CA ILE A 54 18.08 -17.99 3.18
C ILE A 54 19.14 -18.56 2.23
N VAL A 55 18.94 -18.33 0.93
CA VAL A 55 19.88 -18.64 -0.15
C VAL A 55 20.78 -17.43 -0.42
N THR A 56 20.23 -16.22 -0.37
CA THR A 56 20.95 -14.96 -0.60
C THR A 56 20.78 -13.99 0.56
N TRP A 57 21.90 -13.51 1.10
CA TRP A 57 21.89 -12.57 2.23
C TRP A 57 21.67 -11.11 1.82
N GLY A 58 21.75 -10.78 0.53
CA GLY A 58 21.72 -9.41 0.03
C GLY A 58 20.48 -8.63 0.47
N GLN A 59 19.29 -9.20 0.25
CA GLN A 59 18.04 -8.51 0.60
C GLN A 59 17.82 -8.38 2.12
N PRO A 60 17.92 -9.44 2.94
CA PRO A 60 17.83 -9.30 4.39
C PRO A 60 18.78 -8.26 4.97
N LEU A 61 20.05 -8.25 4.52
CA LEU A 61 21.04 -7.28 4.98
C LEU A 61 20.72 -5.85 4.53
N ALA A 62 20.24 -5.68 3.29
CA ALA A 62 19.81 -4.37 2.79
C ALA A 62 18.61 -3.81 3.58
N VAL A 63 17.60 -4.65 3.88
CA VAL A 63 16.47 -4.26 4.72
C VAL A 63 16.94 -3.84 6.11
N LEU A 64 17.81 -4.63 6.75
CA LEU A 64 18.37 -4.32 8.07
C LEU A 64 19.18 -3.03 8.06
N ALA A 65 20.00 -2.81 7.03
CA ALA A 65 20.77 -1.59 6.87
C ALA A 65 19.85 -0.36 6.72
N ILE A 66 18.82 -0.44 5.89
CA ILE A 66 17.84 0.63 5.73
C ILE A 66 17.08 0.89 7.03
N ALA A 67 16.68 -0.16 7.76
CA ALA A 67 16.02 -0.03 9.06
C ALA A 67 16.93 0.65 10.09
N ALA A 68 18.21 0.25 10.16
CA ALA A 68 19.19 0.89 11.05
C ALA A 68 19.40 2.37 10.70
N LEU A 69 19.48 2.71 9.42
CA LEU A 69 19.54 4.10 8.95
C LEU A 69 18.26 4.88 9.31
N GLY A 70 17.10 4.25 9.21
CA GLY A 70 15.81 4.84 9.62
C GLY A 70 15.76 5.15 11.11
N ILE A 71 16.24 4.23 11.96
CA ILE A 71 16.34 4.43 13.41
C ILE A 71 17.32 5.55 13.73
N ALA A 72 18.51 5.55 13.10
CA ALA A 72 19.51 6.59 13.28
C ALA A 72 18.97 7.97 12.84
N LEU A 73 18.26 8.02 11.72
CA LEU A 73 17.61 9.23 11.22
C LEU A 73 16.54 9.73 12.20
N TRP A 74 15.74 8.83 12.76
CA TRP A 74 14.71 9.18 13.75
C TRP A 74 15.32 9.79 15.01
N HIS A 75 16.37 9.19 15.57
CA HIS A 75 17.07 9.73 16.75
C HIS A 75 17.83 11.03 16.44
N GLY A 76 18.39 11.17 15.24
CA GLY A 76 19.13 12.36 14.79
C GLY A 76 18.26 13.48 14.21
N ARG A 77 16.94 13.31 14.12
CA ARG A 77 16.04 14.19 13.35
C ARG A 77 16.08 15.65 13.79
N GLU A 78 16.28 15.91 15.09
CA GLU A 78 16.34 17.27 15.63
C GLU A 78 17.60 18.01 15.16
N ARG A 79 18.72 17.29 15.04
CA ARG A 79 19.99 17.83 14.52
C ARG A 79 19.94 18.06 13.01
N LEU A 80 19.23 17.21 12.29
CA LEU A 80 19.12 17.25 10.83
C LEU A 80 18.07 18.25 10.32
N GLY A 81 17.15 18.70 11.19
CA GLY A 81 16.19 19.75 10.91
C GLY A 81 15.38 19.51 9.63
N ALA A 82 15.52 20.40 8.64
CA ALA A 82 14.75 20.37 7.39
C ALA A 82 15.20 19.26 6.40
N ILE A 83 16.37 18.65 6.61
CA ILE A 83 16.90 17.60 5.74
C ILE A 83 16.29 16.23 6.09
N ALA A 84 15.92 16.01 7.36
CA ALA A 84 15.42 14.73 7.83
C ALA A 84 14.25 14.15 7.00
N PRO A 85 13.22 14.93 6.62
CA PRO A 85 12.13 14.42 5.77
C PRO A 85 12.57 13.97 4.37
N ARG A 86 13.60 14.62 3.80
CA ARG A 86 14.13 14.24 2.47
C ARG A 86 14.87 12.93 2.55
N LEU A 87 15.70 12.74 3.58
CA LEU A 87 16.38 11.48 3.84
C LEU A 87 15.38 10.37 4.16
N GLY A 88 14.33 10.67 4.94
CA GLY A 88 13.26 9.71 5.23
C GLY A 88 12.55 9.25 3.95
N CYS A 89 12.24 10.19 3.05
CA CYS A 89 11.67 9.84 1.74
C CYS A 89 12.65 9.05 0.86
N LEU A 90 13.96 9.34 0.92
CA LEU A 90 14.96 8.54 0.23
C LEU A 90 14.98 7.09 0.75
N LEU A 91 14.89 6.88 2.06
CA LEU A 91 14.78 5.53 2.63
C LEU A 91 13.51 4.81 2.16
N VAL A 92 12.38 5.52 2.02
CA VAL A 92 11.15 4.97 1.43
C VAL A 92 11.36 4.57 -0.04
N VAL A 93 12.07 5.39 -0.82
CA VAL A 93 12.42 5.05 -2.22
C VAL A 93 13.30 3.81 -2.26
N LEU A 94 14.31 3.69 -1.39
CA LEU A 94 15.18 2.52 -1.33
C LEU A 94 14.41 1.25 -0.93
N LEU A 95 13.49 1.35 0.04
CA LEU A 95 12.61 0.24 0.41
C LEU A 95 11.69 -0.17 -0.74
N TRP A 96 11.16 0.79 -1.49
CA TRP A 96 10.36 0.50 -2.69
C TRP A 96 11.18 -0.17 -3.79
N LEU A 97 12.40 0.30 -4.05
CA LEU A 97 13.28 -0.34 -5.04
C LEU A 97 13.66 -1.78 -4.64
N LEU A 98 13.77 -2.05 -3.34
CA LEU A 98 14.11 -3.38 -2.82
C LEU A 98 12.91 -4.33 -2.74
N GLY A 99 11.78 -3.85 -2.20
CA GLY A 99 10.60 -4.65 -1.91
C GLY A 99 9.48 -4.57 -2.95
N GLY A 100 9.59 -3.67 -3.93
CA GLY A 100 8.64 -3.51 -5.03
C GLY A 100 7.20 -3.20 -4.60
N ASP A 101 6.24 -3.75 -5.33
CA ASP A 101 4.81 -3.60 -5.04
C ASP A 101 4.40 -4.21 -3.68
N PRO A 102 4.94 -5.37 -3.23
CA PRO A 102 4.71 -5.86 -1.86
C PRO A 102 5.00 -4.83 -0.76
N PHE A 103 6.07 -4.04 -0.91
CA PHE A 103 6.36 -2.95 0.03
C PHE A 103 5.29 -1.86 0.00
N LEU A 104 4.84 -1.45 -1.19
CA LEU A 104 3.77 -0.45 -1.32
C LEU A 104 2.45 -0.96 -0.71
N THR A 105 2.09 -2.22 -0.95
CA THR A 105 0.90 -2.84 -0.37
C THR A 105 0.96 -2.81 1.16
N LEU A 106 2.08 -3.22 1.77
CA LEU A 106 2.24 -3.15 3.23
C LEU A 106 2.19 -1.71 3.74
N ALA A 107 2.92 -0.80 3.10
CA ALA A 107 3.00 0.60 3.50
C ALA A 107 1.62 1.27 3.43
N MET A 108 0.85 1.02 2.37
CA MET A 108 -0.47 1.61 2.19
C MET A 108 -1.51 1.02 3.14
N VAL A 109 -1.54 -0.31 3.33
CA VAL A 109 -2.56 -0.98 4.14
C VAL A 109 -2.29 -0.80 5.64
N TRP A 110 -1.08 -1.13 6.10
CA TRP A 110 -0.73 -1.05 7.52
C TRP A 110 -0.35 0.37 7.93
N GLY A 111 0.36 1.10 7.07
CA GLY A 111 0.60 2.53 7.29
C GLY A 111 -0.70 3.33 7.24
N GLY A 112 -1.67 2.93 6.41
CA GLY A 112 -3.02 3.48 6.41
C GLY A 112 -3.75 3.29 7.74
N ALA A 113 -3.73 2.07 8.32
CA ALA A 113 -4.29 1.85 9.65
C ALA A 113 -3.59 2.68 10.74
N ALA A 114 -2.27 2.74 10.72
CA ALA A 114 -1.51 3.58 11.65
C ALA A 114 -1.88 5.06 11.51
N LEU A 115 -2.09 5.53 10.27
CA LEU A 115 -2.49 6.88 9.95
C LEU A 115 -3.92 7.20 10.41
N LEU A 116 -4.87 6.28 10.21
CA LEU A 116 -6.23 6.40 10.76
C LEU A 116 -6.19 6.49 12.27
N TRP A 117 -5.42 5.62 12.93
CA TRP A 117 -5.24 5.68 14.38
C TRP A 117 -4.65 7.01 14.82
N TYR A 118 -3.59 7.48 14.15
CA TYR A 118 -2.91 8.72 14.49
C TYR A 118 -3.81 9.95 14.33
N THR A 119 -4.63 10.00 13.27
CA THR A 119 -5.51 11.14 12.96
C THR A 119 -6.94 11.00 13.52
N ARG A 120 -7.26 9.92 14.24
CA ARG A 120 -8.62 9.62 14.73
C ARG A 120 -9.31 10.75 15.51
N ARG A 121 -8.53 11.59 16.19
CA ARG A 121 -9.06 12.72 16.96
C ARG A 121 -9.48 13.89 16.08
N GLU A 122 -8.94 14.01 14.87
CA GLU A 122 -9.26 15.09 13.92
C GLU A 122 -10.33 14.70 12.90
N LEU A 123 -10.38 13.44 12.51
CA LEU A 123 -11.35 12.97 11.52
C LEU A 123 -12.80 13.02 12.01
N GLY A 124 -13.01 13.11 13.33
CA GLY A 124 -14.31 12.92 13.96
C GLY A 124 -14.73 11.45 13.98
N LEU A 125 -15.78 11.14 14.75
CA LEU A 125 -16.21 9.76 14.99
C LEU A 125 -16.68 9.07 13.69
N LEU A 126 -17.51 9.74 12.90
CA LEU A 126 -18.11 9.16 11.69
C LEU A 126 -17.04 8.74 10.67
N LEU A 127 -16.11 9.64 10.34
CA LEU A 127 -15.08 9.37 9.34
C LEU A 127 -14.05 8.34 9.86
N SER A 128 -13.76 8.35 11.16
CA SER A 128 -12.90 7.34 11.79
C SER A 128 -13.53 5.95 11.73
N LEU A 129 -14.82 5.82 12.06
CA LEU A 129 -15.54 4.55 11.95
C LEU A 129 -15.60 4.06 10.51
N TYR A 130 -15.91 4.96 9.56
CA TYR A 130 -15.88 4.62 8.13
C TYR A 130 -14.50 4.13 7.68
N GLY A 131 -13.42 4.79 8.13
CA GLY A 131 -12.04 4.37 7.85
C GLY A 131 -11.71 3.00 8.40
N TRP A 132 -12.08 2.70 9.66
CA TRP A 132 -11.84 1.39 10.28
C TRP A 132 -12.67 0.28 9.65
N VAL A 133 -13.93 0.55 9.29
CA VAL A 133 -14.78 -0.41 8.56
C VAL A 133 -14.18 -0.69 7.19
N ASN A 134 -13.75 0.34 6.45
CA ASN A 134 -13.11 0.14 5.15
C ASN A 134 -11.80 -0.64 5.27
N TRP A 135 -10.99 -0.36 6.30
CA TRP A 135 -9.79 -1.15 6.58
C TRP A 135 -10.10 -2.61 6.91
N GLY A 136 -11.16 -2.87 7.69
CA GLY A 136 -11.66 -4.22 7.94
C GLY A 136 -12.11 -4.92 6.65
N LEU A 137 -12.78 -4.20 5.74
CA LEU A 137 -13.17 -4.74 4.43
C LEU A 137 -11.96 -5.13 3.58
N ILE A 138 -10.91 -4.29 3.57
CA ILE A 138 -9.64 -4.59 2.88
C ILE A 138 -9.05 -5.91 3.41
N LEU A 139 -9.00 -6.08 4.73
CA LEU A 139 -8.47 -7.31 5.33
C LEU A 139 -9.36 -8.53 5.08
N SER A 140 -10.67 -8.34 4.94
CA SER A 140 -11.64 -9.41 4.67
C SER A 140 -11.73 -9.81 3.18
N ALA A 141 -11.00 -9.14 2.29
CA ALA A 141 -11.06 -9.35 0.85
C ALA A 141 -10.54 -10.72 0.40
N GLY A 142 -9.92 -11.49 1.30
CA GLY A 142 -9.43 -12.85 1.04
C GLY A 142 -8.17 -12.95 0.18
N ARG A 143 -7.49 -11.82 -0.03
CA ARG A 143 -6.21 -11.72 -0.75
C ARG A 143 -5.47 -10.46 -0.33
N SER A 144 -4.14 -10.50 -0.34
CA SER A 144 -3.32 -9.29 -0.20
C SER A 144 -3.06 -8.60 -1.54
N ASP A 145 -3.09 -9.35 -2.65
CA ASP A 145 -2.79 -8.81 -3.97
C ASP A 145 -3.80 -7.74 -4.39
N SER A 146 -3.30 -6.63 -4.93
CA SER A 146 -4.09 -5.46 -5.31
C SER A 146 -4.78 -4.73 -4.14
N SER A 147 -4.42 -5.00 -2.88
CA SER A 147 -5.05 -4.33 -1.73
C SER A 147 -4.77 -2.83 -1.69
N GLU A 148 -3.66 -2.38 -2.27
CA GLU A 148 -3.34 -0.96 -2.44
C GLU A 148 -4.40 -0.20 -3.24
N ARG A 149 -5.08 -0.86 -4.19
CA ARG A 149 -6.19 -0.27 -4.96
C ARG A 149 -7.41 -0.01 -4.07
N LEU A 150 -7.66 -0.89 -3.12
CA LEU A 150 -8.75 -0.72 -2.15
C LEU A 150 -8.40 0.39 -1.15
N VAL A 151 -7.16 0.47 -0.70
CA VAL A 151 -6.67 1.59 0.13
C VAL A 151 -6.86 2.93 -0.58
N TYR A 152 -6.48 3.03 -1.85
CA TYR A 152 -6.64 4.24 -2.66
C TYR A 152 -8.11 4.68 -2.76
N SER A 153 -9.04 3.72 -2.82
CA SER A 153 -10.48 4.02 -2.89
C SER A 153 -11.08 4.54 -1.57
N SER A 154 -10.31 4.52 -0.48
CA SER A 154 -10.80 4.93 0.85
C SER A 154 -10.72 6.45 1.05
N VAL A 155 -11.89 7.09 1.03
CA VAL A 155 -12.04 8.53 1.31
C VAL A 155 -11.48 8.91 2.68
N ALA A 156 -11.70 8.11 3.72
CA ALA A 156 -11.18 8.39 5.06
C ALA A 156 -9.64 8.38 5.11
N LEU A 157 -9.00 7.46 4.39
CA LEU A 157 -7.53 7.40 4.32
C LEU A 157 -6.97 8.59 3.53
N ALA A 158 -7.62 8.99 2.43
CA ALA A 158 -7.23 10.18 1.68
C ALA A 158 -7.31 11.45 2.54
N ILE A 159 -8.38 11.62 3.31
CA ILE A 159 -8.53 12.76 4.24
C ILE A 159 -7.48 12.67 5.37
N ALA A 160 -7.29 11.50 5.99
CA ALA A 160 -6.29 11.28 7.02
C ALA A 160 -4.87 11.64 6.55
N PHE A 161 -4.54 11.28 5.31
CA PHE A 161 -3.26 11.61 4.69
C PHE A 161 -3.11 13.10 4.43
N GLY A 162 -4.16 13.77 3.95
CA GLY A 162 -4.19 15.22 3.79
C GLY A 162 -3.99 15.96 5.12
N VAL A 163 -4.67 15.52 6.19
CA VAL A 163 -4.52 16.06 7.54
C VAL A 163 -3.08 15.87 8.06
N TRP A 164 -2.49 14.70 7.85
CA TRP A 164 -1.11 14.44 8.24
C TRP A 164 -0.11 15.31 7.48
N LEU A 165 -0.30 15.49 6.17
CA LEU A 165 0.53 16.37 5.33
C LEU A 165 0.42 17.84 5.73
N ALA A 166 -0.78 18.30 6.09
CA ALA A 166 -1.00 19.67 6.57
C ALA A 166 -0.20 19.96 7.85
N ARG A 167 -0.02 18.95 8.72
CA ARG A 167 0.81 19.04 9.94
C ARG A 167 2.30 18.91 9.67
N HIS A 168 2.67 18.21 8.60
CA HIS A 168 4.04 17.91 8.26
C HIS A 168 4.40 18.45 6.87
N PRO A 169 4.30 19.77 6.62
CA PRO A 169 4.45 20.36 5.29
C PRO A 169 5.84 20.08 4.67
N ARG A 170 6.86 19.84 5.51
CA ARG A 170 8.21 19.46 5.08
C ARG A 170 8.25 18.11 4.37
N TRP A 171 7.30 17.21 4.64
CA TRP A 171 7.17 15.92 3.96
C TRP A 171 6.41 16.02 2.63
N GLY A 172 5.64 17.09 2.40
CA GLY A 172 4.80 17.22 1.20
C GLY A 172 5.60 17.18 -0.10
N ARG A 173 6.63 18.02 -0.25
CA ARG A 173 7.46 18.06 -1.47
C ARG A 173 8.13 16.72 -1.81
N PRO A 174 8.89 16.09 -0.90
CA PRO A 174 9.55 14.83 -1.23
C PRO A 174 8.56 13.71 -1.52
N LEU A 175 7.42 13.68 -0.82
CA LEU A 175 6.39 12.67 -1.04
C LEU A 175 5.68 12.86 -2.37
N CYS A 176 5.36 14.10 -2.77
CA CYS A 176 4.85 14.39 -4.11
C CYS A 176 5.84 13.96 -5.21
N ALA A 177 7.15 14.18 -5.00
CA ALA A 177 8.17 13.73 -5.93
C ALA A 177 8.21 12.19 -6.03
N PHE A 178 8.08 11.48 -4.91
CA PHE A 178 7.99 10.02 -4.91
C PHE A 178 6.72 9.51 -5.62
N MET A 179 5.56 10.12 -5.36
CA MET A 179 4.31 9.77 -6.06
C MET A 179 4.41 10.05 -7.58
N ALA A 180 5.06 11.15 -7.97
CA ALA A 180 5.31 11.46 -9.38
C ALA A 180 6.24 10.41 -10.03
N LEU A 181 7.27 9.96 -9.30
CA LEU A 181 8.14 8.87 -9.77
C LEU A 181 7.36 7.56 -9.96
N LEU A 182 6.49 7.18 -9.02
CA LEU A 182 5.62 6.02 -9.16
C LEU A 182 4.71 6.16 -10.39
N LEU A 183 4.08 7.33 -10.59
CA LEU A 183 3.21 7.60 -11.72
C LEU A 183 3.95 7.47 -13.06
N VAL A 184 5.14 8.07 -13.18
CA VAL A 184 5.98 7.96 -14.39
C VAL A 184 6.37 6.51 -14.64
N THR A 185 6.77 5.78 -13.60
CA THR A 185 7.15 4.36 -13.71
C THR A 185 5.98 3.51 -14.20
N LEU A 186 4.79 3.71 -13.63
CA LEU A 186 3.57 3.02 -14.05
C LEU A 186 3.18 3.39 -15.49
N ALA A 187 3.27 4.67 -15.86
CA ALA A 187 2.97 5.12 -17.22
C ALA A 187 3.92 4.53 -18.27
N ILE A 188 5.22 4.43 -17.96
CA ILE A 188 6.21 3.78 -18.84
C ILE A 188 5.89 2.28 -18.98
N ARG A 189 5.66 1.58 -17.85
CA ARG A 189 5.29 0.15 -17.89
C ARG A 189 4.01 -0.08 -18.68
N PHE A 190 3.02 0.80 -18.54
CA PHE A 190 1.79 0.77 -19.34
C PHE A 190 2.07 0.92 -20.84
N ALA A 191 2.85 1.94 -21.22
CA ALA A 191 3.19 2.21 -22.61
C ALA A 191 3.98 1.05 -23.25
N GLN A 192 4.79 0.36 -22.45
CA GLN A 192 5.55 -0.82 -22.86
C GLN A 192 4.69 -2.11 -22.92
N GLN A 193 3.39 -2.05 -22.66
CA GLN A 193 2.51 -3.23 -22.56
C GLN A 193 2.99 -4.24 -21.50
N LEU A 194 3.79 -3.78 -20.53
CA LEU A 194 4.22 -4.57 -19.37
C LEU A 194 3.17 -4.55 -18.25
N TRP A 195 2.06 -3.82 -18.44
CA TRP A 195 0.91 -3.91 -17.57
C TRP A 195 0.14 -5.19 -17.94
N VAL A 196 0.53 -6.27 -17.27
CA VAL A 196 -0.12 -7.58 -17.38
C VAL A 196 -1.47 -7.53 -16.66
N ALA A 197 -2.45 -8.21 -17.27
CA ALA A 197 -3.76 -8.55 -16.73
C ALA A 197 -3.71 -9.22 -15.35
#